data_AF-A0A6S6SGN2-F1
#
_entry.id   AF-A0A6S6SGN2-F1
#
_cell.length_a   1.000
_cell.length_b   1.000
_cell.length_c   1.000
_cell.angle_alpha   90.00
_cell.angle_beta   90.00
_cell.angle_gamma   90.00
#
_symmetry.space_group_name_H-M   'P 1'
#
loop_
_entity.id
_entity.type
_entity.pdbx_description
1 polymer ?
#
loop_
_entity_poly.entity_id
_entity_poly.type
_entity_poly.pdbx_seq_one_letter_code
_entity_poly.pdbx_strand_id
1 'polypeptide(L)'
;MIDKKKYLKSYKKYHYSKTRKIVTFPLLIEDFEKISSQSKRLDIKTNTMAKKIVLNYLENKPNDFISAEEKELIQQYMRISRSIATNINQIAHNSNLRKYFDVNTIINSLKQYEDEFKSFITKKR
;
A
#
# COMPACT_ATOMS: atom_id res chain seq x y z
N MET A 1 -17.31 38.12 14.36
CA MET A 1 -16.24 37.13 14.07
C MET A 1 -16.78 36.11 13.09
N ILE A 2 -16.15 35.95 11.92
CA ILE A 2 -16.53 34.90 10.96
C ILE A 2 -16.21 33.55 11.59
N ASP A 3 -17.22 32.71 11.76
CA ASP A 3 -17.06 31.34 12.26
C ASP A 3 -16.06 30.60 11.36
N LYS A 4 -14.86 30.35 11.90
CA LYS A 4 -13.73 29.69 11.23
C LYS A 4 -14.15 28.36 10.59
N LYS A 5 -15.10 27.65 11.20
CA LYS A 5 -15.64 26.39 10.69
C LYS A 5 -16.47 26.59 9.42
N LYS A 6 -17.28 27.65 9.38
CA LYS A 6 -18.09 28.03 8.22
C LYS A 6 -17.20 28.49 7.06
N TYR A 7 -16.19 29.31 7.32
CA TYR A 7 -15.20 29.73 6.31
C TYR A 7 -14.47 28.54 5.66
N LEU A 8 -13.93 27.61 6.48
CA LEU A 8 -13.22 26.44 5.96
C LEU A 8 -14.12 25.54 5.10
N LYS A 9 -15.41 25.39 5.45
CA LYS A 9 -16.37 24.62 4.65
C LYS A 9 -16.63 25.28 3.30
N SER A 10 -16.83 26.59 3.27
CA SER A 10 -17.03 27.38 2.04
C SER A 10 -15.79 27.32 1.13
N TYR A 11 -14.61 27.49 1.71
CA TYR A 11 -13.32 27.45 1.01
C TYR A 11 -13.10 26.08 0.37
N LYS A 12 -13.30 24.99 1.11
CA LYS A 12 -13.20 23.62 0.57
C LYS A 12 -14.19 23.38 -0.58
N LYS A 13 -15.43 23.87 -0.47
CA LYS A 13 -16.45 23.75 -1.52
C LYS A 13 -16.03 24.50 -2.78
N TYR A 14 -15.53 25.73 -2.62
CA TYR A 14 -15.05 26.57 -3.73
C TYR A 14 -13.84 25.94 -4.45
N HIS A 15 -12.84 25.47 -3.70
CA HIS A 15 -11.67 24.83 -4.30
C HIS A 15 -12.04 23.52 -4.99
N TYR A 16 -12.95 22.73 -4.42
CA TYR A 16 -13.41 21.50 -5.04
C TYR A 16 -14.11 21.76 -6.38
N SER A 17 -14.99 22.76 -6.46
CA SER A 17 -15.72 23.07 -7.72
C SER A 17 -14.83 23.67 -8.81
N LYS A 18 -13.75 24.37 -8.42
CA LYS A 18 -12.76 24.96 -9.36
C LYS A 18 -11.76 23.93 -9.90
N THR A 19 -11.36 22.95 -9.09
CA THR A 19 -10.29 21.99 -9.43
C THR A 19 -10.79 20.64 -9.93
N ARG A 20 -12.10 20.36 -9.82
CA ARG A 20 -12.66 19.05 -10.16
C ARG A 20 -13.91 19.18 -11.01
N LYS A 21 -14.00 18.35 -12.04
CA LYS A 21 -15.20 18.16 -12.86
C LYS A 21 -15.67 16.71 -12.74
N ILE A 22 -16.98 16.53 -12.79
CA ILE A 22 -17.61 15.21 -12.85
C ILE A 22 -17.86 14.91 -14.32
N VAL A 23 -17.39 13.75 -14.77
CA VAL A 23 -17.68 13.21 -16.09
C VAL A 23 -18.61 12.02 -15.88
N THR A 24 -19.77 12.06 -16.52
CA THR A 24 -20.78 10.99 -16.46
C THR A 24 -21.05 10.52 -17.88
N PHE A 25 -20.97 9.22 -18.10
CA PHE A 25 -21.31 8.59 -19.37
C PHE A 25 -22.05 7.28 -19.10
N PRO A 26 -23.04 6.93 -19.93
CA PRO A 26 -23.72 5.64 -19.80
C PRO A 26 -22.75 4.51 -20.14
N LEU A 27 -22.87 3.41 -19.42
CA LEU A 27 -22.16 2.15 -19.67
C LEU A 27 -23.19 1.05 -19.91
N LEU A 28 -22.82 0.07 -20.73
CA LEU A 28 -23.54 -1.20 -20.76
C LEU A 28 -23.43 -1.87 -19.38
N ILE A 29 -24.47 -2.61 -18.99
CA ILE A 29 -24.52 -3.32 -17.72
C ILE A 29 -23.34 -4.27 -17.59
N GLU A 30 -23.02 -4.99 -18.66
CA GLU A 30 -21.89 -5.94 -18.73
C GLU A 30 -20.54 -5.25 -18.48
N ASP A 31 -20.34 -4.05 -19.02
CA ASP A 31 -19.09 -3.30 -18.83
C ASP A 31 -18.97 -2.75 -17.41
N PHE A 32 -20.09 -2.29 -16.84
CA PHE A 32 -20.13 -1.91 -15.43
C PHE A 32 -19.81 -3.10 -14.52
N GLU A 33 -20.38 -4.28 -14.77
CA GLU A 33 -20.13 -5.48 -13.99
C GLU A 33 -18.66 -5.93 -14.06
N LYS A 34 -18.04 -5.86 -15.24
CA LYS A 34 -16.60 -6.14 -15.41
C LYS A 34 -15.74 -5.20 -14.56
N ILE A 35 -15.99 -3.89 -14.62
CA ILE A 35 -15.23 -2.90 -13.82
C ILE A 35 -15.50 -3.13 -12.32
N SER A 36 -16.75 -3.40 -11.95
CA SER A 36 -17.16 -3.66 -10.56
C SER A 36 -16.46 -4.88 -9.98
N SER A 37 -16.47 -6.01 -10.70
CA SER A 37 -15.79 -7.24 -10.30
C SER A 37 -14.29 -7.04 -10.09
N GLN A 38 -13.62 -6.40 -11.06
CA GLN A 38 -12.19 -6.09 -10.93
C GLN A 38 -11.90 -5.13 -9.77
N SER A 39 -12.76 -4.13 -9.56
CA SER A 39 -12.59 -3.17 -8.48
C SER A 39 -12.70 -3.81 -7.09
N LYS A 40 -13.58 -4.81 -6.93
CA LYS A 40 -13.68 -5.61 -5.70
C LYS A 40 -12.42 -6.42 -5.43
N ARG A 41 -11.88 -7.10 -6.45
CA ARG A 41 -10.63 -7.89 -6.32
C ARG A 41 -9.43 -7.02 -5.92
N LEU A 42 -9.41 -5.78 -6.36
CA LEU A 42 -8.34 -4.81 -6.08
C LEU A 42 -8.60 -3.96 -4.82
N ASP A 43 -9.69 -4.21 -4.09
CA ASP A 43 -10.12 -3.42 -2.92
C ASP A 43 -10.15 -1.90 -3.19
N ILE A 44 -10.71 -1.50 -4.33
CA ILE A 44 -10.90 -0.09 -4.71
C ILE A 44 -12.33 0.18 -5.13
N LYS A 45 -12.78 1.43 -4.97
CA LYS A 45 -14.11 1.85 -5.43
C LYS A 45 -14.20 1.74 -6.96
N THR A 46 -15.32 1.26 -7.48
CA THR A 46 -15.60 1.15 -8.92
C THR A 46 -15.36 2.45 -9.69
N ASN A 47 -15.81 3.60 -9.17
CA ASN A 47 -15.53 4.91 -9.77
C ASN A 47 -14.03 5.27 -9.79
N THR A 48 -13.28 4.82 -8.79
CA THR A 48 -11.82 5.03 -8.74
C THR A 48 -11.14 4.15 -9.77
N MET A 49 -11.58 2.90 -9.94
CA MET A 49 -11.11 2.00 -10.98
C MET A 49 -11.39 2.58 -12.38
N ALA A 50 -12.62 2.99 -12.66
CA ALA A 50 -12.99 3.61 -13.93
C ALA A 50 -12.13 4.85 -14.23
N LYS A 51 -11.92 5.71 -13.23
CA LYS A 51 -11.01 6.87 -13.36
C LYS A 51 -9.58 6.45 -13.70
N LYS A 52 -9.04 5.43 -13.03
CA LYS A 52 -7.68 4.92 -13.28
C LYS A 52 -7.55 4.35 -14.68
N ILE A 53 -8.52 3.57 -15.16
CA ILE A 53 -8.53 3.01 -16.52
C ILE A 53 -8.45 4.15 -17.55
N VAL A 54 -9.31 5.16 -17.43
CA VAL A 54 -9.33 6.30 -18.35
C VAL A 54 -8.00 7.07 -18.32
N LEU A 55 -7.46 7.36 -17.14
CA LEU A 55 -6.19 8.09 -17.03
C LEU A 55 -5.00 7.28 -17.54
N ASN A 56 -4.93 5.98 -17.23
CA ASN A 56 -3.86 5.11 -17.71
C ASN A 56 -3.87 4.99 -19.24
N TYR A 57 -5.06 4.89 -19.84
CA TYR A 57 -5.23 4.92 -21.29
C TYR A 57 -4.72 6.23 -21.90
N LEU A 58 -5.06 7.38 -21.31
CA LEU A 58 -4.62 8.69 -21.79
C LEU A 58 -3.11 8.92 -21.61
N GLU A 59 -2.54 8.39 -20.53
CA GLU A 59 -1.12 8.59 -20.16
C GLU A 59 -0.19 7.52 -20.76
N ASN A 60 -0.72 6.55 -21.53
CA ASN A 60 0.01 5.38 -22.04
C ASN A 60 0.80 4.64 -20.94
N LYS A 61 0.24 4.59 -19.72
CA LYS A 61 0.89 3.95 -18.58
C LYS A 61 0.44 2.50 -18.45
N PRO A 62 1.35 1.57 -18.11
CA PRO A 62 0.94 0.23 -17.74
C PRO A 62 -0.02 0.28 -16.56
N ASN A 63 -0.98 -0.63 -16.56
CA ASN A 63 -1.97 -0.76 -15.51
C ASN A 63 -1.33 -1.35 -14.24
N ASP A 64 -0.80 -0.50 -13.37
CA ASP A 64 -0.22 -0.90 -12.07
C ASP A 64 -1.32 -1.14 -11.03
N PHE A 65 -2.17 -2.14 -11.29
CA PHE A 65 -3.17 -2.59 -10.33
C PHE A 65 -2.57 -3.67 -9.44
N ILE A 66 -2.12 -3.28 -8.26
CA ILE A 66 -1.69 -4.21 -7.20
C ILE A 66 -2.94 -4.74 -6.50
N SER A 67 -3.07 -6.07 -6.43
CA SER A 67 -4.16 -6.73 -5.70
C SER A 67 -4.02 -6.55 -4.19
N ALA A 68 -5.11 -6.79 -3.45
CA ALA A 68 -5.07 -6.74 -1.99
C ALA A 68 -4.07 -7.77 -1.42
N GLU A 69 -4.03 -8.97 -2.00
CA GLU A 69 -3.10 -10.04 -1.63
C GLU A 69 -1.65 -9.64 -1.90
N GLU A 70 -1.35 -9.08 -3.08
CA GLU A 70 -0.01 -8.60 -3.42
C GLU A 70 0.45 -7.48 -2.49
N LYS A 71 -0.46 -6.58 -2.12
CA LYS A 71 -0.18 -5.50 -1.17
C LYS A 71 0.12 -6.04 0.23
N GLU A 72 -0.63 -7.04 0.68
CA GLU A 72 -0.36 -7.71 1.95
C GLU A 72 1.01 -8.39 1.93
N LEU A 73 1.34 -9.05 0.82
CA LEU A 73 2.65 -9.71 0.65
C LEU A 73 3.80 -8.70 0.73
N ILE A 74 3.69 -7.56 0.03
CA ILE A 74 4.69 -6.49 0.07
C ILE A 74 4.84 -5.94 1.49
N GLN A 75 3.73 -5.75 2.22
CA GLN A 75 3.78 -5.26 3.60
C GLN A 75 4.47 -6.25 4.55
N GLN A 76 4.20 -7.54 4.41
CA GLN A 76 4.87 -8.60 5.19
C GLN A 76 6.37 -8.61 4.90
N TYR A 77 6.78 -8.56 3.62
CA TYR A 77 8.17 -8.46 3.23
C TYR A 77 8.87 -7.22 3.82
N MET A 78 8.24 -6.05 3.74
CA MET A 78 8.78 -4.81 4.31
C MET A 78 8.98 -4.91 5.82
N ARG A 79 8.08 -5.58 6.54
CA ARG A 79 8.19 -5.80 7.98
C ARG A 79 9.42 -6.65 8.30
N ILE A 80 9.56 -7.80 7.64
CA ILE A 80 10.70 -8.70 7.80
C ILE A 80 12.01 -7.96 7.51
N SER A 81 12.08 -7.24 6.39
CA SER A 81 13.26 -6.48 5.99
C SER A 81 13.69 -5.42 7.02
N ARG A 82 12.74 -4.66 7.58
CA ARG A 82 13.04 -3.68 8.63
C ARG A 82 13.60 -4.35 9.88
N SER A 83 13.02 -5.47 10.27
CA SER A 83 13.44 -6.19 11.46
C SER A 83 14.86 -6.76 11.30
N ILE A 84 15.21 -7.28 10.11
CA ILE A 84 16.61 -7.65 9.77
C ILE A 84 17.55 -6.43 9.90
N ALA A 85 17.18 -5.29 9.32
CA ALA A 85 18.00 -4.07 9.38
C ALA A 85 18.21 -3.56 10.82
N THR A 86 17.17 -3.62 11.66
CA THR A 86 17.27 -3.28 13.09
C THR A 86 18.29 -4.17 13.80
N ASN A 87 18.26 -5.48 13.55
CA ASN A 87 19.20 -6.40 14.20
C ASN A 87 20.63 -6.19 13.72
N ILE A 88 20.85 -5.98 12.41
CA ILE A 88 22.18 -5.63 11.87
C ILE A 88 22.71 -4.37 12.55
N ASN A 89 21.87 -3.35 12.73
CA ASN A 89 22.27 -2.12 13.43
C ASN A 89 22.62 -2.36 14.89
N GLN A 90 21.91 -3.24 15.60
CA GLN A 90 22.24 -3.61 16.98
C GLN A 90 23.59 -4.34 17.05
N ILE A 91 23.87 -5.24 16.10
CA ILE A 91 25.17 -5.92 15.98
C ILE A 91 26.27 -4.88 15.77
N ALA A 92 26.13 -4.02 14.77
CA ALA A 92 27.11 -2.98 14.47
C ALA A 92 27.37 -2.07 15.67
N HIS A 93 26.32 -1.62 16.35
CA HIS A 93 26.42 -0.78 17.54
C HIS A 93 27.13 -1.49 18.71
N ASN A 94 26.79 -2.76 18.98
CA ASN A 94 27.41 -3.52 20.07
C ASN A 94 28.86 -3.92 19.77
N SER A 95 29.19 -4.23 18.52
CA SER A 95 30.56 -4.45 18.05
C SER A 95 31.41 -3.20 18.18
N ASN A 96 30.87 -2.03 17.83
CA ASN A 96 31.55 -0.74 17.99
C ASN A 96 31.84 -0.40 19.47
N LEU A 97 30.98 -0.85 20.39
CA LEU A 97 31.15 -0.63 21.83
C LEU A 97 32.04 -1.68 22.53
N ARG A 98 32.62 -2.65 21.81
CA ARG A 98 33.43 -3.78 22.35
C ARG A 98 32.74 -4.53 23.51
N LYS A 99 31.41 -4.50 23.60
CA LYS A 99 30.65 -5.26 24.59
C LYS A 99 30.55 -6.71 24.15
N TYR A 100 30.63 -7.64 25.11
CA TYR A 100 30.38 -9.06 24.85
C TYR A 100 29.03 -9.22 24.15
N PHE A 101 29.05 -9.85 22.99
CA PHE A 101 27.89 -10.02 22.15
C PHE A 101 27.34 -11.44 22.34
N ASP A 102 26.08 -11.57 22.79
CA ASP A 102 25.45 -12.89 22.88
C ASP A 102 25.00 -13.37 21.49
N VAL A 103 25.86 -14.15 20.86
CA VAL A 103 25.67 -14.72 19.52
C VAL A 103 24.37 -15.54 19.43
N ASN A 104 23.93 -16.17 20.53
CA ASN A 104 22.71 -16.97 20.54
C ASN A 104 21.46 -16.10 20.29
N THR A 105 21.46 -14.85 20.77
CA THR A 105 20.34 -13.92 20.54
C THR A 105 20.22 -13.54 19.06
N ILE A 106 21.33 -13.37 18.33
CA ILE A 106 21.28 -13.18 16.86
C ILE A 106 20.79 -14.45 16.19
N ILE A 107 21.37 -15.60 16.52
CA ILE A 107 21.06 -16.86 15.86
C ILE A 107 19.56 -17.17 15.99
N ASN A 108 18.99 -16.95 17.18
CA ASN A 108 17.55 -17.12 17.40
C ASN A 108 16.71 -16.12 16.60
N SER A 109 17.16 -14.86 16.50
CA SER A 109 16.48 -13.85 15.69
C SER A 109 16.54 -14.15 14.18
N LEU A 110 17.68 -14.66 13.69
CA LEU A 110 17.85 -15.08 12.29
C LEU A 110 17.00 -16.30 11.97
N LYS A 111 16.94 -17.29 12.87
CA LYS A 111 16.02 -18.44 12.74
C LYS A 111 14.57 -18.00 12.68
N GLN A 112 14.16 -17.07 13.55
CA GLN A 112 12.80 -16.53 13.52
C GLN A 112 12.48 -15.87 12.17
N TYR A 113 13.41 -15.11 11.58
CA TYR A 113 13.19 -14.56 10.23
C TYR A 113 13.15 -15.64 9.15
N GLU A 114 14.02 -16.64 9.23
CA GLU A 114 14.01 -17.75 8.30
C GLU A 114 12.66 -18.47 8.32
N ASP A 115 12.09 -18.67 9.52
CA ASP A 115 10.79 -19.30 9.71
C ASP A 115 9.64 -18.40 9.25
N GLU A 116 9.66 -17.10 9.56
CA GLU A 116 8.68 -16.12 9.05
C GLU A 116 8.72 -16.03 7.52
N PHE A 117 9.93 -16.03 6.94
CA PHE A 117 10.12 -16.01 5.50
C PHE A 117 9.69 -17.32 4.83
N LYS A 118 10.01 -18.48 5.43
CA LYS A 118 9.50 -19.79 4.99
C LYS A 118 7.99 -19.86 5.04
N SER A 119 7.38 -19.38 6.11
CA SER A 119 5.92 -19.29 6.25
C SER A 119 5.33 -18.43 5.14
N PHE A 120 5.92 -17.26 4.88
CA PHE A 120 5.53 -16.35 3.81
C PHE A 120 5.57 -16.99 2.42
N ILE A 121 6.66 -17.68 2.05
CA ILE A 121 6.78 -18.32 0.74
C ILE A 121 5.91 -19.59 0.60
N THR A 122 5.62 -20.28 1.70
CA THR A 122 4.85 -21.54 1.70
C THR A 122 3.34 -21.30 1.67
N LYS A 123 2.86 -20.16 2.21
CA LYS A 123 1.45 -19.74 2.14
C LYS A 123 0.93 -19.52 0.70
N LYS A 124 1.83 -19.58 -0.29
CA LYS A 124 1.57 -19.42 -1.73
C LYS A 124 1.31 -20.75 -2.47
N ARG A 125 1.23 -21.89 -1.76
CA ARG A 125 0.83 -23.20 -2.31
C ARG A 125 -0.53 -23.63 -1.82
#